data_AF-A0A4W6EKF0-F1
#
_entry.id   AF-A0A4W6EKF0-F1
#
_cell.length_a   1.000
_cell.length_b   1.000
_cell.length_c   1.000
_cell.angle_alpha   90.00
_cell.angle_beta   90.00
_cell.angle_gamma   90.00
#
_symmetry.space_group_name_H-M   'P 1'
#
loop_
_entity.id
_entity.type
_entity.pdbx_description
1 polymer ?
#
loop_
_entity_poly.entity_id
_entity_poly.type
_entity_poly.pdbx_seq_one_letter_code
_entity_poly.pdbx_strand_id
1 'polypeptide(L)'
;GRAAQSLLVTVMAEASALEELQSELTCPVCLELFRDPVILECGHHFCQVCIIQCWEAKADELSNCPKCRKSCARKLRPNSLLCNVVDSVRRARTMDTAAGLIGWHPEGAPEEPEERERVTAVTLNPDTAYPCLWVSPCRTSVQVGKLQPNLPNNPERFTRYNIVLGSEAFSSGRHYWEVDVGSKTAWGLGVATASVNRKEEISLCPDDGFWTLVKRDNGRVGVYLDYGRGEVAFYDAGNMSHLFTFYDAKFKEPVFPYFNPWPIINGHNREPLTIVTPHWG
;
A
#
# COMPACT_ATOMS: atom_id res chain seq x y z
N GLY A 1 -33.65 -28.81 1.38
CA GLY A 1 -33.23 -29.91 2.29
C GLY A 1 -32.51 -29.34 3.49
N ARG A 2 -32.45 -30.07 4.61
CA ARG A 2 -31.87 -29.61 5.90
C ARG A 2 -30.44 -29.02 5.77
N ALA A 3 -29.65 -29.47 4.80
CA ALA A 3 -28.31 -28.94 4.51
C ALA A 3 -28.31 -27.48 4.03
N ALA A 4 -29.24 -27.08 3.17
CA ALA A 4 -29.34 -25.70 2.69
C ALA A 4 -29.76 -24.72 3.81
N GLN A 5 -30.59 -25.20 4.73
CA GLN A 5 -31.04 -24.42 5.89
C GLN A 5 -29.93 -24.27 6.93
N SER A 6 -29.10 -25.30 7.12
CA SER A 6 -27.90 -25.23 7.96
C SER A 6 -26.85 -24.26 7.39
N LEU A 7 -26.62 -24.29 6.08
CA LEU A 7 -25.67 -23.39 5.40
C LEU A 7 -26.10 -21.93 5.53
N LEU A 8 -27.40 -21.63 5.34
CA LEU A 8 -27.96 -20.30 5.52
C LEU A 8 -27.79 -19.75 6.94
N VAL A 9 -27.98 -20.59 7.96
CA VAL A 9 -27.78 -20.18 9.37
C VAL A 9 -26.32 -19.86 9.68
N THR A 10 -25.37 -20.64 9.12
CA THR A 10 -23.93 -20.38 9.27
C THR A 10 -23.51 -19.07 8.59
N VAL A 11 -23.95 -18.85 7.34
CA VAL A 11 -23.65 -17.62 6.58
C VAL A 11 -24.21 -16.37 7.29
N MET A 12 -25.43 -16.46 7.85
CA MET A 12 -26.02 -15.34 8.61
C MET A 12 -25.27 -15.06 9.92
N ALA A 13 -24.76 -16.09 10.60
CA ALA A 13 -23.97 -15.93 11.82
C ALA A 13 -22.58 -15.31 11.53
N GLU A 14 -21.95 -15.68 10.40
CA GLU A 14 -20.68 -15.11 9.94
C GLU A 14 -20.83 -13.64 9.53
N ALA A 15 -21.91 -13.29 8.81
CA ALA A 15 -22.23 -11.90 8.46
C ALA A 15 -22.45 -11.03 9.71
N SER A 16 -23.17 -11.55 10.72
CA SER A 16 -23.41 -10.86 12.00
C SER A 16 -22.12 -10.61 12.79
N ALA A 17 -21.24 -11.61 12.89
CA ALA A 17 -19.96 -11.48 13.58
C ALA A 17 -19.01 -10.49 12.88
N LEU A 18 -19.07 -10.46 11.54
CA LEU A 18 -18.27 -9.54 10.75
C LEU A 18 -18.77 -8.09 10.88
N GLU A 19 -20.08 -7.85 10.97
CA GLU A 19 -20.68 -6.53 11.24
C GLU A 19 -20.32 -6.01 12.65
N GLU A 20 -20.39 -6.88 13.66
CA GLU A 20 -19.98 -6.53 15.03
C GLU A 20 -18.50 -6.11 15.07
N LEU A 21 -17.62 -6.90 14.45
CA LEU A 21 -16.19 -6.59 14.37
C LEU A 21 -15.92 -5.29 13.61
N GLN A 22 -16.68 -4.99 12.55
CA GLN A 22 -16.53 -3.74 11.80
C GLN A 22 -16.84 -2.52 12.66
N SER A 23 -17.87 -2.60 13.51
CA SER A 23 -18.24 -1.51 14.41
C SER A 23 -17.09 -1.13 15.36
N GLU A 24 -16.32 -2.12 15.83
CA GLU A 24 -15.15 -1.94 16.70
C GLU A 24 -13.93 -1.36 15.95
N LEU A 25 -13.87 -1.57 14.63
CA LEU A 25 -12.79 -1.12 13.75
C LEU A 25 -13.11 0.19 13.02
N THR A 26 -14.17 0.88 13.44
CA THR A 26 -14.65 2.12 12.83
C THR A 26 -14.12 3.33 13.58
N CYS A 27 -13.64 4.32 12.82
CA CYS A 27 -13.25 5.59 13.38
C CYS A 27 -14.47 6.38 13.85
N PRO A 28 -14.53 6.83 15.11
CA PRO A 28 -15.68 7.56 15.64
C PRO A 28 -15.84 8.98 15.07
N VAL A 29 -14.91 9.44 14.22
CA VAL A 29 -14.97 10.77 13.60
C VAL A 29 -15.52 10.69 12.18
N CYS A 30 -14.95 9.84 11.32
CA CYS A 30 -15.43 9.69 9.94
C CYS A 30 -16.47 8.57 9.76
N LEU A 31 -16.70 7.75 10.79
CA LEU A 31 -17.62 6.60 10.76
C LEU A 31 -17.27 5.53 9.71
N GLU A 32 -16.02 5.55 9.23
CA GLU A 32 -15.46 4.56 8.32
C GLU A 32 -14.41 3.70 9.03
N LEU A 33 -14.11 2.53 8.47
CA LEU A 33 -12.99 1.68 8.92
C LEU A 33 -11.69 2.49 9.02
N PHE A 34 -10.93 2.34 10.11
CA PHE A 34 -9.75 3.17 10.39
C PHE A 34 -8.74 3.24 9.22
N ARG A 35 -8.44 4.44 8.72
CA ARG A 35 -7.35 4.71 7.78
C ARG A 35 -6.18 5.31 8.55
N ASP A 36 -5.02 4.67 8.49
CA ASP A 36 -3.82 5.03 9.28
C ASP A 36 -4.16 5.24 10.78
N PRO A 37 -4.61 4.18 11.49
CA PRO A 37 -5.03 4.31 12.88
C PRO A 37 -3.90 4.79 13.79
N VAL A 38 -4.20 5.79 14.61
CA VAL A 38 -3.36 6.28 15.69
C VAL A 38 -4.05 6.10 17.04
N ILE A 39 -3.28 5.78 18.07
CA ILE A 39 -3.72 5.66 19.46
C ILE A 39 -3.29 6.89 20.27
N LEU A 40 -4.25 7.50 20.98
CA LEU A 40 -3.98 8.58 21.94
C LEU A 40 -3.52 8.02 23.29
N GLU A 41 -2.99 8.88 24.16
CA GLU A 41 -2.59 8.50 25.54
C GLU A 41 -3.77 7.96 26.36
N CYS A 42 -4.99 8.43 26.08
CA CYS A 42 -6.20 7.93 26.70
C CYS A 42 -6.66 6.55 26.19
N GLY A 43 -5.95 5.94 25.24
CA GLY A 43 -6.23 4.60 24.69
C GLY A 43 -7.22 4.56 23.52
N HIS A 44 -7.78 5.70 23.11
CA HIS A 44 -8.73 5.75 21.99
C HIS A 44 -8.03 5.87 20.63
N HIS A 45 -8.65 5.23 19.64
CA HIS A 45 -8.14 5.15 18.27
C HIS A 45 -8.91 6.08 17.33
N PHE A 46 -8.19 6.68 16.39
CA PHE A 46 -8.71 7.55 15.34
C PHE A 46 -7.91 7.38 14.05
N CYS A 47 -8.49 7.70 12.89
CA CYS A 47 -7.69 7.92 11.69
C CYS A 47 -6.74 9.10 11.95
N GLN A 48 -5.48 9.01 11.50
CA GLN A 48 -4.49 10.07 11.69
C GLN A 48 -5.01 11.43 11.20
N VAL A 49 -5.58 11.48 9.99
CA VAL A 49 -6.13 12.71 9.41
C VAL A 49 -7.30 13.26 10.25
N CYS A 50 -8.21 12.40 10.67
CA CYS A 50 -9.40 12.81 11.42
C CYS A 50 -9.05 13.47 12.76
N ILE A 51 -8.11 12.89 13.53
CA ILE A 51 -7.74 13.48 14.82
C ILE A 51 -6.98 14.80 14.67
N ILE A 52 -6.12 14.90 13.65
CA ILE A 52 -5.42 16.16 13.33
C ILE A 52 -6.44 17.26 13.01
N GLN A 53 -7.41 16.99 12.14
CA GLN A 53 -8.45 17.95 11.79
C GLN A 53 -9.31 18.37 13.00
N CYS A 54 -9.65 17.43 13.88
CA CYS A 54 -10.38 17.76 15.11
C CYS A 54 -9.59 18.70 16.04
N TRP A 55 -8.26 18.55 16.11
CA TRP A 55 -7.41 19.43 16.92
C TRP A 55 -7.12 20.77 16.26
N GLU A 56 -7.14 20.86 14.93
CA GLU A 56 -6.95 22.11 14.19
C GLU A 56 -8.22 22.96 14.13
N ALA A 57 -9.40 22.34 14.14
CA ALA A 57 -10.69 23.05 14.14
C ALA A 57 -10.96 23.83 15.44
N LYS A 58 -10.20 23.59 16.51
CA LYS A 58 -10.31 24.29 17.79
C LYS A 58 -9.04 25.11 18.00
N ALA A 59 -9.11 26.38 17.62
CA ALA A 59 -7.99 27.32 17.67
C ALA A 59 -7.47 27.57 19.09
N ASP A 60 -8.31 27.39 20.11
CA ASP A 60 -7.96 27.61 21.52
C ASP A 60 -8.22 26.37 22.40
N GLU A 61 -7.13 26.00 23.09
CA GLU A 61 -7.00 25.17 24.30
C GLU A 61 -7.34 23.66 24.26
N LEU A 62 -6.25 22.90 24.43
CA LEU A 62 -6.14 21.48 24.79
C LEU A 62 -6.53 20.47 23.68
N SER A 63 -5.57 19.62 23.32
CA SER A 63 -5.74 18.53 22.34
C SER A 63 -6.54 17.39 22.95
N ASN A 64 -7.84 17.61 23.08
CA ASN A 64 -8.76 16.69 23.72
C ASN A 64 -9.12 15.53 22.80
N CYS A 65 -9.28 14.34 23.38
CA CYS A 65 -9.80 13.18 22.69
C CYS A 65 -11.28 13.40 22.30
N PRO A 66 -11.67 13.27 21.01
CA PRO A 66 -13.07 13.43 20.60
C PRO A 66 -14.04 12.44 21.27
N LYS A 67 -13.56 11.26 21.68
CA LYS A 67 -14.39 10.19 22.26
C LYS A 67 -14.62 10.36 23.77
N CYS A 68 -13.58 10.65 24.55
CA CYS A 68 -13.70 10.72 26.02
C CYS A 68 -13.40 12.10 26.62
N ARG A 69 -13.07 13.10 25.79
CA ARG A 69 -12.76 14.48 26.17
C ARG A 69 -11.55 14.68 27.07
N LYS A 70 -10.82 13.62 27.42
CA LYS A 70 -9.54 13.72 28.14
C LYS A 70 -8.53 14.50 27.29
N SER A 71 -7.81 15.42 27.93
CA SER A 71 -6.64 16.07 27.33
C SER A 71 -5.59 15.02 26.98
N CYS A 72 -5.01 15.12 25.79
CA CYS A 72 -3.97 14.23 25.29
C CYS A 72 -2.81 15.09 24.77
N ALA A 73 -1.57 14.60 24.89
CA ALA A 73 -0.46 15.22 24.19
C ALA A 73 -0.68 15.17 22.66
N ARG A 74 -0.18 16.15 21.92
CA ARG A 74 -0.17 16.16 20.43
C ARG A 74 0.77 15.12 19.80
N LYS A 75 1.20 14.12 20.58
CA LYS A 75 2.05 13.03 20.13
C LYS A 75 1.17 11.85 19.70
N LEU A 76 0.99 11.72 18.38
CA LEU A 76 0.27 10.59 17.80
C LEU A 76 1.16 9.34 17.78
N ARG A 77 0.63 8.21 18.26
CA ARG A 77 1.28 6.91 18.14
C ARG A 77 0.55 6.07 17.11
N PRO A 78 1.17 5.70 15.98
CA PRO A 78 0.56 4.77 15.03
C PRO A 78 0.29 3.41 15.68
N ASN A 79 -0.78 2.73 15.26
CA ASN A 79 -1.09 1.36 15.70
C ASN A 79 -1.07 0.42 14.49
N SER A 80 0.10 -0.21 14.24
CA SER A 80 0.31 -1.13 13.12
C SER A 80 -0.56 -2.39 13.24
N LEU A 81 -0.79 -2.90 14.45
CA LEU A 81 -1.67 -4.04 14.67
C LEU A 81 -3.11 -3.71 14.23
N LEU A 82 -3.63 -2.56 14.65
CA LEU A 82 -4.96 -2.13 14.27
C LEU A 82 -5.06 -1.87 12.76
N CYS A 83 -4.02 -1.33 12.14
CA CYS A 83 -3.95 -1.18 10.68
C CYS A 83 -4.12 -2.54 10.00
N ASN A 84 -3.33 -3.53 10.40
CA ASN A 84 -3.36 -4.89 9.83
C ASN A 84 -4.74 -5.54 10.00
N VAL A 85 -5.38 -5.39 11.17
CA VAL A 85 -6.71 -5.95 11.45
C VAL A 85 -7.78 -5.27 10.60
N VAL A 86 -7.76 -3.94 10.48
CA VAL A 86 -8.70 -3.19 9.65
C VAL A 86 -8.56 -3.59 8.19
N ASP A 87 -7.34 -3.76 7.71
CA ASP A 87 -7.09 -4.22 6.35
C ASP A 87 -7.61 -5.65 6.15
N SER A 88 -7.52 -6.54 7.14
CA SER A 88 -8.14 -7.86 7.10
C SER A 88 -9.66 -7.80 6.93
N VAL A 89 -10.33 -6.92 7.66
CA VAL A 89 -11.79 -6.77 7.58
C VAL A 89 -12.23 -6.12 6.26
N ARG A 90 -11.48 -5.14 5.74
CA ARG A 90 -11.72 -4.58 4.40
C ARG A 90 -11.71 -5.67 3.32
N ARG A 91 -10.81 -6.64 3.44
CA ARG A 91 -10.67 -7.74 2.50
C ARG A 91 -11.81 -8.75 2.58
N ALA A 92 -12.23 -9.11 3.79
CA ALA A 92 -13.37 -10.00 3.99
C ALA A 92 -14.64 -9.46 3.29
N ARG A 93 -14.87 -8.14 3.35
CA ARG A 93 -16.01 -7.50 2.66
C ARG A 93 -15.96 -7.57 1.13
N THR A 94 -14.77 -7.58 0.52
CA THR A 94 -14.64 -7.66 -0.95
C THR A 94 -14.85 -9.07 -1.51
N MET A 95 -14.82 -10.10 -0.67
CA MET A 95 -15.04 -11.49 -1.09
C MET A 95 -16.54 -11.81 -1.25
N ASP A 96 -17.42 -11.18 -0.44
CA ASP A 96 -18.88 -11.36 -0.53
C ASP A 96 -19.49 -10.76 -1.80
N THR A 97 -18.89 -9.71 -2.37
CA THR A 97 -19.34 -9.10 -3.63
C THR A 97 -18.85 -9.85 -4.88
N ALA A 98 -17.74 -10.59 -4.79
CA ALA A 98 -17.13 -11.31 -5.91
C ALA A 98 -17.69 -12.73 -6.12
N ALA A 99 -18.25 -13.36 -5.08
CA ALA A 99 -18.83 -14.71 -5.16
C ALA A 99 -20.07 -14.83 -6.06
N GLY A 100 -20.64 -13.71 -6.54
CA GLY A 100 -21.81 -13.68 -7.42
C GLY A 100 -21.52 -13.79 -8.93
N LEU A 101 -20.26 -13.79 -9.36
CA LEU A 101 -19.88 -13.73 -10.78
C LEU A 101 -18.75 -14.71 -11.10
N ILE A 102 -19.06 -16.01 -11.19
CA ILE A 102 -18.10 -16.99 -11.73
C ILE A 102 -18.79 -17.91 -12.72
N GLY A 103 -18.28 -17.91 -13.96
CA GLY A 103 -18.69 -18.84 -15.00
C GLY A 103 -17.96 -18.61 -16.31
N TRP A 104 -16.68 -19.00 -16.39
CA TRP A 104 -16.04 -19.73 -17.52
C TRP A 104 -14.51 -19.65 -17.44
N HIS A 105 -13.85 -20.81 -17.65
CA HIS A 105 -12.41 -20.95 -17.92
C HIS A 105 -12.20 -21.24 -19.42
N PRO A 106 -11.15 -20.69 -20.05
CA PRO A 106 -10.54 -21.30 -21.23
C PRO A 106 -9.14 -21.85 -20.92
N GLU A 107 -8.92 -23.06 -21.43
CA GLU A 107 -7.68 -23.83 -21.43
C GLU A 107 -6.56 -23.10 -22.19
N GLY A 108 -5.33 -23.12 -21.65
CA GLY A 108 -4.13 -22.57 -22.29
C GLY A 108 -3.23 -21.69 -21.42
N ALA A 109 -3.49 -21.58 -20.11
CA ALA A 109 -2.58 -20.91 -19.18
C ALA A 109 -1.32 -21.76 -18.93
N PRO A 110 -0.13 -21.15 -18.73
CA PRO A 110 1.05 -21.87 -18.29
C PRO A 110 0.74 -22.66 -17.02
N GLU A 111 1.30 -23.87 -16.91
CA GLU A 111 1.13 -24.78 -15.78
C GLU A 111 1.15 -24.00 -14.45
N GLU A 112 0.08 -24.15 -13.66
CA GLU A 112 -0.07 -23.46 -12.38
C GLU A 112 1.19 -23.67 -11.55
N PRO A 113 1.93 -22.61 -11.19
CA PRO A 113 3.12 -22.81 -10.43
C PRO A 113 2.72 -23.07 -8.97
N GLU A 114 3.32 -24.10 -8.38
CA GLU A 114 3.39 -24.34 -6.94
C GLU A 114 4.08 -23.18 -6.15
N GLU A 115 4.13 -21.95 -6.71
CA GLU A 115 4.88 -20.74 -6.28
C GLU A 115 4.11 -19.83 -5.30
N ARG A 116 3.09 -20.35 -4.59
CA ARG A 116 2.37 -19.60 -3.53
C ARG A 116 3.25 -19.25 -2.30
N GLU A 117 4.51 -19.67 -2.26
CA GLU A 117 5.45 -19.35 -1.19
C GLU A 117 6.40 -18.20 -1.57
N ARG A 118 6.02 -16.98 -1.14
CA ARG A 118 6.87 -15.86 -0.62
C ARG A 118 6.35 -14.51 -1.09
N VAL A 119 5.15 -14.18 -0.61
CA VAL A 119 4.78 -12.78 -0.41
C VAL A 119 5.91 -12.11 0.38
N THR A 120 6.53 -11.11 -0.20
CA THR A 120 7.60 -10.37 0.44
C THR A 120 7.02 -9.18 1.17
N ALA A 121 7.29 -9.07 2.47
CA ALA A 121 6.89 -7.90 3.24
C ALA A 121 7.74 -6.70 2.80
N VAL A 122 7.13 -5.74 2.10
CA VAL A 122 7.80 -4.52 1.66
C VAL A 122 7.33 -3.34 2.50
N THR A 123 8.27 -2.50 2.92
CA THR A 123 8.00 -1.21 3.55
C THR A 123 8.79 -0.11 2.85
N LEU A 124 8.28 1.10 2.84
CA LEU A 124 8.85 2.30 2.22
C LEU A 124 9.94 2.91 3.11
N ASN A 125 11.02 3.40 2.50
CA ASN A 125 12.10 4.08 3.19
C ASN A 125 11.95 5.62 3.13
N PRO A 126 11.53 6.30 4.22
CA PRO A 126 11.35 7.75 4.21
C PRO A 126 12.63 8.55 3.93
N ASP A 127 13.82 7.97 4.13
CA ASP A 127 15.09 8.64 3.88
C ASP A 127 15.37 8.80 2.39
N THR A 128 14.81 7.90 1.55
CA THR A 128 14.92 7.99 0.09
C THR A 128 13.85 8.89 -0.53
N ALA A 129 12.74 9.13 0.18
CA ALA A 129 11.55 9.77 -0.36
C ALA A 129 11.80 11.22 -0.78
N TYR A 130 11.30 11.58 -1.96
CA TYR A 130 11.30 12.97 -2.41
C TYR A 130 10.63 13.91 -1.40
N PRO A 131 11.11 15.16 -1.19
CA PRO A 131 10.64 16.03 -0.11
C PRO A 131 9.13 16.34 -0.05
N CYS A 132 8.40 16.21 -1.16
CA CYS A 132 6.95 16.36 -1.18
C CYS A 132 6.19 15.03 -0.98
N LEU A 133 6.88 13.91 -0.79
CA LEU A 133 6.27 12.62 -0.52
C LEU A 133 6.10 12.41 0.98
N TRP A 134 4.87 12.05 1.35
CA TRP A 134 4.49 11.73 2.72
C TRP A 134 4.33 10.23 2.81
N VAL A 135 5.29 9.60 3.48
CA VAL A 135 5.23 8.16 3.81
C VAL A 135 4.43 8.01 5.11
N SER A 136 3.42 7.16 5.07
CA SER A 136 2.62 6.76 6.23
C SER A 136 3.50 6.23 7.37
N PRO A 137 3.09 6.33 8.64
CA PRO A 137 3.91 5.86 9.75
C PRO A 137 4.17 4.35 9.75
N CYS A 138 3.23 3.55 9.23
CA CYS A 138 3.39 2.12 9.00
C CYS A 138 4.29 1.78 7.80
N ARG A 139 4.72 2.80 7.05
CA ARG A 139 5.60 2.68 5.87
C ARG A 139 5.03 1.81 4.76
N THR A 140 3.71 1.64 4.67
CA THR A 140 3.07 0.88 3.59
C THR A 140 2.40 1.78 2.56
N SER A 141 2.16 3.04 2.89
CA SER A 141 1.52 4.01 1.99
C SER A 141 2.38 5.25 1.75
N VAL A 142 2.35 5.79 0.52
CA VAL A 142 2.98 7.06 0.13
C VAL A 142 2.04 7.89 -0.74
N GLN A 143 1.95 9.19 -0.42
CA GLN A 143 1.18 10.16 -1.20
C GLN A 143 1.96 11.44 -1.47
N VAL A 144 1.56 12.16 -2.53
CA VAL A 144 2.08 13.49 -2.81
C VAL A 144 1.39 14.50 -1.91
N GLY A 145 2.18 15.29 -1.20
CA GLY A 145 1.71 16.35 -0.32
C GLY A 145 2.48 17.65 -0.53
N LYS A 146 2.48 18.50 0.49
CA LYS A 146 3.25 19.75 0.50
C LYS A 146 4.72 19.46 0.77
N LEU A 147 5.59 20.36 0.30
CA LEU A 147 7.01 20.36 0.63
C LEU A 147 7.21 20.35 2.15
N GLN A 148 8.08 19.48 2.64
CA GLN A 148 8.45 19.39 4.05
C GLN A 148 9.67 20.28 4.33
N PRO A 149 9.52 21.46 4.96
CA PRO A 149 10.59 22.46 5.05
C PRO A 149 11.77 22.04 5.95
N ASN A 150 11.53 21.16 6.92
CA ASN A 150 12.54 20.72 7.89
C ASN A 150 13.00 19.28 7.66
N LEU A 151 12.77 18.74 6.45
CA LEU A 151 13.18 17.39 6.13
C LEU A 151 14.71 17.34 5.97
N PRO A 152 15.43 16.51 6.76
CA PRO A 152 16.88 16.45 6.65
C PRO A 152 17.28 15.95 5.27
N ASN A 153 18.20 16.68 4.64
CA ASN A 153 18.86 16.22 3.43
C ASN A 153 19.81 15.08 3.80
N ASN A 154 19.86 14.06 2.95
CA ASN A 154 20.78 12.93 3.06
C ASN A 154 21.13 12.45 1.64
N PRO A 155 22.22 11.68 1.44
CA PRO A 155 22.63 11.19 0.13
C PRO A 155 21.56 10.33 -0.58
N GLU A 156 20.82 9.50 0.16
CA GLU A 156 19.82 8.56 -0.34
C GLU A 156 18.55 9.22 -0.91
N ARG A 157 18.26 10.46 -0.49
CA ARG A 157 17.04 11.17 -0.84
C ARG A 157 16.97 11.56 -2.31
N PHE A 158 15.90 11.20 -3.00
CA PHE A 158 15.59 11.78 -4.32
C PHE A 158 15.25 13.26 -4.23
N THR A 159 15.82 14.11 -5.08
CA THR A 159 15.62 15.57 -5.02
C THR A 159 14.85 16.17 -6.20
N ARG A 160 14.57 15.40 -7.25
CA ARG A 160 13.92 15.91 -8.48
C ARG A 160 12.59 15.25 -8.85
N TYR A 161 12.40 13.98 -8.49
CA TYR A 161 11.25 13.19 -8.93
C TYR A 161 10.52 12.63 -7.72
N ASN A 162 9.20 12.47 -7.82
CA ASN A 162 8.34 11.86 -6.80
C ASN A 162 8.64 10.36 -6.63
N ILE A 163 9.84 10.01 -6.15
CA ILE A 163 10.28 8.62 -5.99
C ILE A 163 10.56 8.36 -4.52
N VAL A 164 10.22 7.15 -4.08
CA VAL A 164 10.63 6.55 -2.82
C VAL A 164 10.98 5.08 -3.08
N LEU A 165 11.99 4.56 -2.41
CA LEU A 165 12.35 3.15 -2.46
C LEU A 165 11.80 2.36 -1.26
N GLY A 166 11.80 1.04 -1.39
CA GLY A 166 11.65 0.13 -0.27
C GLY A 166 12.81 0.23 0.74
N SER A 167 12.58 -0.23 1.96
CA SER A 167 13.57 -0.25 3.04
C SER A 167 14.57 -1.39 2.91
N GLU A 168 14.15 -2.50 2.31
CA GLU A 168 14.98 -3.70 2.15
C GLU A 168 15.41 -3.87 0.70
N ALA A 169 16.67 -4.28 0.52
CA ALA A 169 17.24 -4.61 -0.77
C ALA A 169 17.18 -6.12 -1.00
N PHE A 170 16.94 -6.52 -2.25
CA PHE A 170 17.00 -7.91 -2.69
C PHE A 170 18.29 -8.14 -3.46
N SER A 171 19.03 -9.17 -3.07
CA SER A 171 20.29 -9.58 -3.67
C SER A 171 20.28 -11.02 -4.21
N SER A 172 19.16 -11.74 -4.04
CA SER A 172 18.96 -13.11 -4.51
C SER A 172 17.50 -13.51 -4.37
N GLY A 173 17.09 -14.61 -5.01
CA GLY A 173 15.79 -15.23 -4.80
C GLY A 173 14.64 -14.62 -5.61
N ARG A 174 13.43 -15.09 -5.28
CA ARG A 174 12.16 -14.66 -5.88
C ARG A 174 11.37 -13.85 -4.86
N HIS A 175 10.81 -12.73 -5.31
CA HIS A 175 10.06 -11.79 -4.47
C HIS A 175 8.81 -11.35 -5.18
N TYR A 176 7.72 -11.22 -4.43
CA TYR A 176 6.45 -10.72 -4.93
C TYR A 176 5.81 -9.78 -3.92
N TRP A 177 5.33 -8.63 -4.37
CA TRP A 177 4.50 -7.72 -3.58
C TRP A 177 3.43 -7.06 -4.44
N GLU A 178 2.34 -6.63 -3.80
CA GLU A 178 1.24 -5.95 -4.46
C GLU A 178 1.14 -4.50 -4.01
N VAL A 179 0.68 -3.65 -4.92
CA VAL A 179 0.41 -2.24 -4.66
C VAL A 179 -0.98 -1.90 -5.16
N ASP A 180 -1.83 -1.43 -4.25
CA ASP A 180 -3.07 -0.77 -4.57
C ASP A 180 -2.78 0.67 -5.01
N VAL A 181 -3.15 1.00 -6.24
CA VAL A 181 -2.96 2.33 -6.82
C VAL A 181 -4.21 3.21 -6.66
N GLY A 182 -5.27 2.72 -6.01
CA GLY A 182 -6.50 3.46 -5.79
C GLY A 182 -7.11 4.00 -7.09
N SER A 183 -7.61 5.23 -7.05
CA SER A 183 -8.15 5.96 -8.21
C SER A 183 -7.13 6.87 -8.89
N LYS A 184 -5.84 6.57 -8.74
CA LYS A 184 -4.76 7.35 -9.36
C LYS A 184 -4.87 7.33 -10.88
N THR A 185 -4.49 8.46 -11.49
CA THR A 185 -4.51 8.65 -12.94
C THR A 185 -3.14 8.45 -13.58
N ALA A 186 -2.08 8.36 -12.77
CA ALA A 186 -0.73 8.01 -13.18
C ALA A 186 0.10 7.53 -11.99
N TRP A 187 0.98 6.56 -12.22
CA TRP A 187 1.89 6.01 -11.23
C TRP A 187 3.03 5.23 -11.91
N GLY A 188 4.10 4.95 -11.17
CA GLY A 188 5.19 4.07 -11.58
C GLY A 188 5.57 3.10 -10.46
N LEU A 189 5.81 1.84 -10.81
CA LEU A 189 6.18 0.76 -9.89
C LEU A 189 7.29 -0.10 -10.50
N GLY A 190 8.08 -0.78 -9.68
CA GLY A 190 9.09 -1.74 -10.17
C GLY A 190 10.24 -1.93 -9.20
N VAL A 191 11.45 -2.06 -9.72
CA VAL A 191 12.69 -2.09 -8.93
C VAL A 191 13.73 -1.12 -9.46
N ALA A 192 14.62 -0.67 -8.58
CA ALA A 192 15.77 0.16 -8.89
C ALA A 192 17.02 -0.35 -8.18
N THR A 193 18.21 -0.24 -8.78
CA THR A 193 19.44 -0.61 -8.08
C THR A 193 19.77 0.33 -6.93
N ALA A 194 20.65 -0.11 -6.03
CA ALA A 194 21.16 0.70 -4.93
C ALA A 194 21.83 2.00 -5.41
N SER A 195 22.63 1.92 -6.48
CA SER A 195 23.49 3.01 -6.94
C SER A 195 22.82 4.07 -7.82
N VAL A 196 21.53 3.93 -8.15
CA VAL A 196 20.86 4.87 -9.07
C VAL A 196 20.98 6.32 -8.58
N ASN A 197 21.12 7.25 -9.52
CA ASN A 197 21.30 8.66 -9.24
C ASN A 197 20.08 9.23 -8.49
N ARG A 198 20.32 9.93 -7.38
CA ARG A 198 19.27 10.52 -6.52
C ARG A 198 19.13 12.03 -6.70
N LYS A 199 20.14 12.69 -7.28
CA LYS A 199 20.30 14.15 -7.20
C LYS A 199 20.11 14.86 -8.53
N GLU A 200 20.42 14.20 -9.62
CA GLU A 200 20.39 14.78 -10.96
C GLU A 200 19.21 14.26 -11.77
N GLU A 201 19.21 14.57 -13.06
CA GLU A 201 18.25 14.01 -14.00
C GLU A 201 18.49 12.51 -14.18
N ILE A 202 17.40 11.74 -14.23
CA ILE A 202 17.46 10.28 -14.36
C ILE A 202 16.66 9.85 -15.59
N SER A 203 17.13 8.80 -16.26
CA SER A 203 16.32 8.02 -17.19
C SER A 203 15.74 6.80 -16.48
N LEU A 204 14.48 6.50 -16.72
CA LEU A 204 13.85 5.29 -16.18
C LEU A 204 14.03 4.13 -17.17
N CYS A 205 15.25 3.61 -17.25
CA CYS A 205 15.58 2.45 -18.09
C CYS A 205 16.54 1.47 -17.39
N PRO A 206 16.62 0.21 -17.89
CA PRO A 206 17.50 -0.81 -17.31
C PRO A 206 18.98 -0.43 -17.27
N ASP A 207 19.47 0.30 -18.29
CA ASP A 207 20.87 0.72 -18.36
C ASP A 207 21.26 1.66 -17.21
N ASP A 208 20.29 2.45 -16.74
CA ASP A 208 20.43 3.35 -15.58
C ASP A 208 19.93 2.71 -14.27
N GLY A 209 19.73 1.38 -14.27
CA GLY A 209 19.39 0.62 -13.08
C GLY A 209 17.92 0.63 -12.69
N PHE A 210 17.00 0.94 -13.62
CA PHE A 210 15.55 0.96 -13.36
C PHE A 210 14.79 -0.06 -14.23
N TRP A 211 14.01 -0.92 -13.58
CA TRP A 211 13.05 -1.82 -14.24
C TRP A 211 11.66 -1.47 -13.73
N THR A 212 11.03 -0.50 -14.40
CA THR A 212 9.80 0.13 -13.91
C THR A 212 8.70 0.10 -14.97
N LEU A 213 7.47 -0.11 -14.52
CA LEU A 213 6.25 0.04 -15.31
C LEU A 213 5.58 1.35 -14.91
N VAL A 214 5.30 2.21 -15.89
CA VAL A 214 4.54 3.46 -15.71
C VAL A 214 3.20 3.31 -16.43
N LYS A 215 2.11 3.57 -15.71
CA LYS A 215 0.76 3.42 -16.23
C LYS A 215 -0.16 4.58 -15.82
N ARG A 216 -1.32 4.64 -16.47
CA ARG A 216 -2.37 5.66 -16.28
C ARG A 216 -3.75 5.04 -16.01
N ASP A 217 -3.76 3.84 -15.47
CA ASP A 217 -4.96 3.09 -15.08
C ASP A 217 -5.03 2.95 -13.55
N ASN A 218 -6.17 2.50 -13.07
CA ASN A 218 -6.43 2.20 -11.66
C ASN A 218 -6.32 0.69 -11.41
N GLY A 219 -6.42 0.30 -10.13
CA GLY A 219 -6.48 -1.12 -9.74
C GLY A 219 -5.37 -1.52 -8.78
N ARG A 220 -5.01 -2.80 -8.82
CA ARG A 220 -3.96 -3.37 -7.98
C ARG A 220 -2.94 -4.07 -8.85
N VAL A 221 -1.67 -3.84 -8.55
CA VAL A 221 -0.56 -4.27 -9.39
C VAL A 221 0.37 -5.15 -8.58
N GLY A 222 0.58 -6.37 -9.05
CA GLY A 222 1.61 -7.26 -8.53
C GLY A 222 2.94 -6.98 -9.22
N VAL A 223 4.01 -6.88 -8.43
CA VAL A 223 5.39 -6.80 -8.92
C VAL A 223 6.10 -8.07 -8.50
N TYR A 224 6.66 -8.78 -9.47
CA TYR A 224 7.42 -10.00 -9.29
C TYR A 224 8.87 -9.77 -9.71
N LEU A 225 9.81 -10.21 -8.88
CA LEU A 225 11.24 -10.19 -9.14
C LEU A 225 11.76 -11.62 -9.02
N ASP A 226 12.39 -12.13 -10.07
CA ASP A 226 13.32 -13.26 -9.98
C ASP A 226 14.73 -12.72 -10.19
N TYR A 227 15.45 -12.52 -9.09
CA TYR A 227 16.79 -11.95 -9.13
C TYR A 227 17.77 -12.87 -9.87
N GLY A 228 17.64 -14.18 -9.72
CA GLY A 228 18.55 -15.17 -10.30
C GLY A 228 18.38 -15.30 -11.82
N ARG A 229 17.13 -15.24 -12.31
CA ARG A 229 16.81 -15.30 -13.74
C ARG A 229 16.88 -13.94 -14.43
N GLY A 230 16.97 -12.85 -13.66
CA GLY A 230 16.98 -11.50 -14.22
C GLY A 230 15.61 -11.09 -14.77
N GLU A 231 14.54 -11.47 -14.08
CA GLU A 231 13.17 -11.17 -14.50
C GLU A 231 12.49 -10.18 -13.56
N VAL A 232 11.83 -9.18 -14.13
CA VAL A 232 10.93 -8.27 -13.40
C VAL A 232 9.61 -8.24 -14.14
N ALA A 233 8.58 -8.84 -13.55
CA ALA A 233 7.25 -8.97 -14.15
C ALA A 233 6.19 -8.20 -13.37
N PHE A 234 5.17 -7.77 -14.09
CA PHE A 234 4.05 -6.98 -13.59
C PHE A 234 2.74 -7.64 -13.97
N TYR A 235 1.82 -7.68 -13.01
CA TYR A 235 0.53 -8.33 -13.16
C TYR A 235 -0.58 -7.43 -12.64
N ASP A 236 -1.78 -7.53 -13.22
CA ASP A 236 -2.99 -7.09 -12.55
C ASP A 236 -3.26 -8.09 -11.42
N ALA A 237 -3.18 -7.62 -10.17
CA ALA A 237 -3.31 -8.49 -9.02
C ALA A 237 -4.76 -8.93 -8.74
N GLY A 238 -5.76 -8.29 -9.37
CA GLY A 238 -7.16 -8.67 -9.21
C GLY A 238 -7.50 -9.95 -9.97
N ASN A 239 -6.87 -10.18 -11.13
CA ASN A 239 -7.15 -11.32 -11.99
C ASN A 239 -5.90 -12.09 -12.45
N MET A 240 -4.73 -11.74 -11.92
CA MET A 240 -3.42 -12.31 -12.28
C MET A 240 -3.05 -12.21 -13.76
N SER A 241 -3.71 -11.33 -14.52
CA SER A 241 -3.36 -11.13 -15.92
C SER A 241 -2.00 -10.45 -16.03
N HIS A 242 -1.19 -10.96 -16.96
CA HIS A 242 0.13 -10.42 -17.26
C HIS A 242 -0.01 -9.01 -17.85
N LEU A 243 0.80 -8.07 -17.35
CA LEU A 243 0.88 -6.71 -17.88
C LEU A 243 2.15 -6.51 -18.69
N PHE A 244 3.31 -6.87 -18.12
CA PHE A 244 4.61 -6.67 -18.74
C PHE A 244 5.70 -7.49 -18.03
N THR A 245 6.75 -7.88 -18.75
CA THR A 245 7.96 -8.48 -18.15
C THR A 245 9.22 -7.92 -18.79
N PHE A 246 10.17 -7.51 -17.96
CA PHE A 246 11.57 -7.36 -18.34
C PHE A 246 12.27 -8.72 -18.19
N TYR A 247 12.97 -9.14 -19.24
CA TYR A 247 13.80 -10.33 -19.24
C TYR A 247 15.28 -9.95 -19.29
N ASP A 248 16.16 -10.90 -18.96
CA ASP A 248 17.61 -10.78 -19.08
C ASP A 248 18.25 -9.62 -18.31
N ALA A 249 17.59 -9.13 -17.25
CA ALA A 249 18.15 -8.11 -16.38
C ALA A 249 19.45 -8.62 -15.74
N LYS A 250 20.55 -7.89 -15.96
CA LYS A 250 21.86 -8.25 -15.42
C LYS A 250 22.11 -7.51 -14.12
N PHE A 251 21.43 -7.93 -13.05
CA PHE A 251 21.63 -7.35 -11.72
C PHE A 251 23.07 -7.60 -11.24
N LYS A 252 23.84 -6.53 -11.05
CA LYS A 252 25.22 -6.56 -10.55
C LYS A 252 25.32 -6.16 -9.08
N GLU A 253 24.22 -5.68 -8.52
CA GLU A 253 24.11 -5.15 -7.17
C GLU A 253 22.66 -5.31 -6.68
N PRO A 254 22.42 -5.19 -5.35
CA PRO A 254 21.08 -5.31 -4.80
C PRO A 254 20.10 -4.29 -5.41
N VAL A 255 18.85 -4.72 -5.55
CA VAL A 255 17.74 -3.89 -6.03
C VAL A 255 16.73 -3.63 -4.92
N PHE A 256 16.12 -2.45 -4.94
CA PHE A 256 15.07 -2.05 -4.04
C PHE A 256 13.74 -1.95 -4.78
N PRO A 257 12.61 -2.27 -4.13
CA PRO A 257 11.29 -1.89 -4.61
C PRO A 257 11.23 -0.39 -4.91
N TYR A 258 10.65 -0.04 -6.05
CA TYR A 258 10.51 1.33 -6.56
C TYR A 258 9.04 1.75 -6.55
N PHE A 259 8.79 2.97 -6.06
CA PHE A 259 7.46 3.55 -6.05
C PHE A 259 7.50 5.01 -6.50
N ASN A 260 6.58 5.38 -7.38
CA ASN A 260 6.40 6.74 -7.85
C ASN A 260 4.90 7.07 -7.95
N PRO A 261 4.31 7.81 -6.98
CA PRO A 261 2.89 8.15 -7.03
C PRO A 261 2.55 9.17 -8.13
N TRP A 262 3.53 9.67 -8.90
CA TRP A 262 3.38 10.68 -9.95
C TRP A 262 2.86 12.04 -9.42
N PRO A 263 3.21 13.19 -10.01
CA PRO A 263 2.68 14.49 -9.58
C PRO A 263 1.14 14.63 -9.54
N ILE A 264 0.69 15.62 -8.78
CA ILE A 264 -0.69 16.12 -8.83
C ILE A 264 -0.76 17.17 -9.94
N ILE A 265 -1.50 16.90 -11.02
CA ILE A 265 -1.77 17.87 -12.09
C ILE A 265 -3.23 18.30 -12.00
N ASN A 266 -3.48 19.61 -11.99
CA ASN A 266 -4.84 20.19 -11.95
C ASN A 266 -5.71 19.64 -10.80
N GLY A 267 -5.09 19.26 -9.68
CA GLY A 267 -5.78 18.71 -8.52
C GLY A 267 -6.10 17.22 -8.58
N HIS A 268 -5.81 16.53 -9.68
CA HIS A 268 -6.02 15.09 -9.83
C HIS A 268 -4.82 14.26 -9.33
N ASN A 269 -5.01 12.95 -9.17
CA ASN A 269 -3.98 11.98 -8.77
C ASN A 269 -3.55 12.00 -7.28
N ARG A 270 -4.44 12.43 -6.38
CA ARG A 270 -4.15 12.64 -4.94
C ARG A 270 -4.06 11.37 -4.11
N GLU A 271 -4.70 10.29 -4.52
CA GLU A 271 -4.70 9.04 -3.76
C GLU A 271 -3.26 8.48 -3.59
N PRO A 272 -3.00 7.77 -2.49
CA PRO A 272 -1.70 7.16 -2.23
C PRO A 272 -1.44 5.94 -3.11
N LEU A 273 -0.17 5.56 -3.22
CA LEU A 273 0.20 4.17 -3.47
C LEU A 273 0.23 3.43 -2.14
N THR A 274 -0.42 2.27 -2.05
CA THR A 274 -0.50 1.47 -0.82
C THR A 274 -0.01 0.06 -1.09
N ILE A 275 1.07 -0.36 -0.43
CA ILE A 275 1.55 -1.74 -0.41
C ILE A 275 0.53 -2.57 0.34
N VAL A 276 0.08 -3.65 -0.28
CA VAL A 276 -0.90 -4.57 0.29
C VAL A 276 -0.32 -5.98 0.38
N THR A 277 -0.78 -6.73 1.37
CA THR A 277 -0.49 -8.16 1.45
C THR A 277 -1.36 -8.88 0.42
N PRO A 278 -0.77 -9.64 -0.52
CA PRO A 278 -1.47 -10.57 -1.41
C PRO A 278 -2.33 -11.57 -0.63
N HIS A 279 -3.54 -11.84 -1.11
CA HIS A 279 -4.40 -12.92 -0.59
C HIS A 279 -4.58 -13.93 -1.70
N TRP A 280 -3.77 -14.97 -1.67
CA TRP A 280 -4.02 -16.17 -2.45
C TRP A 280 -5.13 -16.93 -1.72
N GLY A 281 -6.33 -16.94 -2.30
CA GLY A 281 -7.51 -17.58 -1.72
C GLY A 281 -7.29 -19.02 -1.28
#